data_AF-A0A1H7YHV9-F1
#
_entry.id   AF-A0A1H7YHV9-F1
#
_cell.length_a   1.000
_cell.length_b   1.000
_cell.length_c   1.000
_cell.angle_alpha   90.00
_cell.angle_beta   90.00
_cell.angle_gamma   90.00
#
_symmetry.space_group_name_H-M   'P 1'
#
loop_
_entity.id
_entity.type
_entity.pdbx_description
1 polymer ?
#
loop_
_entity_poly.entity_id
_entity_poly.type
_entity_poly.pdbx_seq_one_letter_code
_entity_poly.pdbx_strand_id
1 'polypeptide(L)' 'MIDYLGQKASLDSAIAAIESGAQEYRIGSRTVRRADLSTLYAERIRLEQKIEAQGYSGITVARLMRR' A
#
# COMPACT_ATOMS: atom_id res chain seq x y z
N MET A 1 -18.93 -4.61 3.13
CA MET A 1 -18.07 -3.48 3.55
C MET A 1 -16.65 -3.84 3.14
N ILE A 2 -16.03 -3.09 2.23
CA ILE A 2 -14.67 -3.40 1.78
C ILE A 2 -13.72 -2.85 2.86
N ASP A 3 -13.01 -3.73 3.56
CA ASP A 3 -12.05 -3.34 4.59
C ASP A 3 -10.69 -3.03 3.95
N TYR A 4 -10.47 -1.75 3.66
CA TYR A 4 -9.20 -1.25 3.13
C TYR A 4 -8.14 -1.10 4.23
N LEU A 5 -8.55 -0.93 5.49
CA LEU A 5 -7.64 -0.77 6.62
C LEU A 5 -6.95 -2.10 6.96
N GLY A 6 -7.70 -3.21 6.98
CA GLY A 6 -7.13 -4.55 7.17
C GLY A 6 -6.16 -4.95 6.05
N GLN A 7 -6.46 -4.57 4.80
CA GLN A 7 -5.57 -4.80 3.66
C GLN A 7 -4.28 -3.98 3.78
N LYS A 8 -4.37 -2.71 4.17
CA LYS A 8 -3.20 -1.86 4.38
C LYS A 8 -2.29 -2.41 5.48
N ALA A 9 -2.85 -2.81 6.62
CA ALA A 9 -2.09 -3.38 7.73
C ALA A 9 -1.35 -4.68 7.34
N SER A 10 -1.99 -5.53 6.54
CA SER A 10 -1.38 -6.75 6.01
C SER A 10 -0.22 -6.45 5.05
N LEU A 11 -0.38 -5.41 4.22
CA LEU A 11 0.64 -4.98 3.28
C LEU A 11 1.86 -4.37 4.01
N ASP A 12 1.61 -3.50 4.99
CA ASP A 12 2.65 -2.87 5.81
C ASP A 12 3.45 -3.93 6.59
N SER A 13 2.78 -4.97 7.12
CA SER A 13 3.44 -6.10 7.79
C SER A 13 4.31 -6.92 6.84
N ALA A 14 3.84 -7.15 5.61
CA ALA A 14 4.60 -7.87 4.60
C ALA A 14 5.85 -7.09 4.14
N ILE A 15 5.71 -5.78 3.95
CA ILE A 15 6.83 -4.87 3.63
C ILE A 15 7.86 -4.93 4.76
N ALA A 16 7.44 -4.76 6.02
CA ALA A 16 8.34 -4.78 7.16
C ALA A 16 9.10 -6.11 7.30
N ALA A 17 8.44 -7.24 7.09
CA ALA A 17 9.08 -8.56 7.12
C ALA A 17 10.15 -8.70 6.02
N ILE A 18 9.83 -8.26 4.81
CA ILE A 18 10.74 -8.30 3.65
C ILE A 18 11.93 -7.35 3.86
N GLU A 19 11.69 -6.15 4.40
CA GLU A 19 12.73 -5.17 4.72
C GLU A 19 13.65 -5.63 5.84
N SER A 20 13.11 -6.37 6.82
CA SER A 20 13.89 -7.03 7.88
C SER A 20 14.75 -8.20 7.36
N GLY A 21 14.65 -8.56 6.08
CA GLY A 21 15.47 -9.58 5.44
C GLY A 21 14.73 -10.85 5.04
N ALA A 22 13.40 -10.91 5.15
CA ALA A 22 12.63 -12.04 4.63
C ALA A 22 12.64 -12.03 3.09
N GLN A 23 12.90 -13.20 2.50
CA GLN A 23 12.89 -13.36 1.04
C GLN A 23 11.45 -13.41 0.48
N GLU A 24 10.51 -13.93 1.28
CA GLU A 24 9.13 -14.19 0.91
C GLU A 24 8.21 -14.03 2.13
N TYR A 25 7.02 -13.48 1.93
CA TYR A 25 5.97 -13.32 2.93
C TYR A 25 4.62 -13.74 2.33
N ARG A 26 3.78 -14.40 3.13
CA ARG A 26 2.49 -14.92 2.67
C ARG A 26 1.33 -14.12 3.29
N ILE A 27 0.60 -13.39 2.45
CA ILE A 27 -0.62 -12.68 2.84
C ILE A 27 -1.81 -13.52 2.41
N GLY A 28 -2.32 -14.36 3.32
CA GLY A 28 -3.46 -15.26 3.03
C GLY A 28 -3.16 -16.23 1.89
N SER A 29 -3.86 -16.08 0.76
CA SER A 29 -3.66 -16.88 -0.46
C SER A 29 -2.56 -16.35 -1.39
N ARG A 30 -2.02 -15.15 -1.13
CA ARG A 30 -1.07 -14.48 -1.99
C ARG A 30 0.33 -14.52 -1.38
N THR A 31 1.30 -14.91 -2.19
CA THR A 31 2.71 -14.90 -1.81
C THR A 31 3.36 -13.64 -2.37
N VAL A 32 4.19 -12.99 -1.56
CA VAL A 32 4.84 -11.72 -1.87
C VAL A 32 6.33 -11.88 -1.66
N ARG A 33 7.14 -11.50 -2.64
CA ARG A 33 8.59 -11.65 -2.58
C ARG A 33 9.30 -10.32 -2.46
N ARG A 34 10.56 -10.36 -2.01
CA ARG A 34 11.43 -9.18 -1.93
C ARG A 34 11.62 -8.47 -3.28
N ALA A 35 11.62 -9.23 -4.38
CA ALA A 35 11.69 -8.65 -5.72
C ALA A 35 10.46 -7.79 -6.08
N ASP A 36 9.32 -8.03 -5.43
CA ASP A 36 8.05 -7.32 -5.66
C ASP A 36 7.88 -6.12 -4.72
N LEU A 37 8.89 -5.78 -3.91
CA LEU A 37 8.80 -4.72 -2.90
C LEU A 37 8.40 -3.37 -3.50
N SER A 38 8.94 -3.04 -4.67
CA SER A 38 8.55 -1.83 -5.44
C SER A 38 7.06 -1.82 -5.79
N THR A 39 6.52 -2.98 -6.16
CA THR A 39 5.11 -3.18 -6.50
C THR A 39 4.22 -3.06 -5.25
N LEU A 40 4.67 -3.56 -4.11
CA LEU A 40 3.96 -3.39 -2.83
C LEU A 40 3.85 -1.93 -2.42
N TYR A 41 4.94 -1.16 -2.55
CA TYR A 41 4.92 0.26 -2.27
C TYR A 41 3.94 1.02 -3.19
N ALA A 42 3.88 0.68 -4.47
CA ALA A 42 2.91 1.26 -5.40
C ALA A 42 1.46 0.92 -5.01
N GLU A 43 1.19 -0.32 -4.60
CA GLU A 43 -0.13 -0.75 -4.11
C GLU A 43 -0.52 -0.05 -2.80
N ARG A 44 0.44 0.15 -1.88
CA ARG A 44 0.26 0.89 -0.63
C ARG A 44 -0.20 2.33 -0.91
N ILE A 45 0.49 3.02 -1.82
CA ILE A 45 0.15 4.39 -2.21
C ILE A 45 -1.25 4.45 -2.84
N ARG A 46 -1.60 3.49 -3.70
CA ARG A 46 -2.95 3.41 -4.29
C ARG A 46 -4.04 3.18 -3.25
N LEU A 47 -3.79 2.31 -2.26
CA LEU A 47 -4.74 2.04 -1.18
C LEU A 47 -4.89 3.25 -0.27
N GLU A 48 -3.80 3.94 0.06
CA GLU A 48 -3.85 5.20 0.81
C GLU A 48 -4.65 6.26 0.07
N GLN A 49 -4.41 6.44 -1.23
CA GLN A 49 -5.21 7.35 -2.07
C GLN A 49 -6.69 6.98 -2.10
N LYS A 50 -7.04 5.69 -2.13
CA LYS A 50 -8.43 5.24 -2.08
C LYS A 50 -9.08 5.49 -0.73
N ILE A 51 -8.36 5.26 0.37
CA ILE A 51 -8.82 5.56 1.73
C ILE A 51 -9.04 7.06 1.89
N GLU A 52 -8.07 7.87 1.43
CA GLU A 52 -8.13 9.33 1.47
C GLU A 52 -9.27 9.86 0.60
N ALA A 53 -9.45 9.33 -0.62
CA ALA A 53 -10.56 9.69 -1.51
C ALA A 53 -11.93 9.25 -0.98
N GLN A 54 -12.01 8.14 -0.22
CA GLN A 54 -13.25 7.74 0.44
C GLN A 54 -13.55 8.59 1.68
N GLY A 55 -12.53 9.13 2.35
CA GLY A 55 -12.68 10.10 3.44
C GLY A 55 -12.99 11.52 2.96
N TYR A 56 -12.47 11.92 1.81
CA TYR A 56 -12.68 13.22 1.17
C TYR A 56 -13.56 13.08 -0.08
N SER A 57 -14.88 13.09 0.11
CA SER A 57 -15.80 13.48 -0.94
C SER A 57 -15.58 14.95 -1.30
N GLY A 58 -14.58 15.24 -2.14
CA GLY A 58 -14.34 16.55 -2.73
C GLY A 58 -12.88 17.01 -2.64
N ILE A 59 -12.38 17.49 -3.77
CA ILE A 59 -11.17 18.31 -4.00
C ILE A 59 -9.80 17.64 -3.82
N THR A 60 -9.30 17.04 -4.92
CA THR A 60 -7.86 16.82 -5.13
C THR A 60 -7.23 18.12 -5.66
N VAL A 61 -6.41 18.80 -4.86
CA VAL A 61 -5.55 19.89 -5.37
C VAL A 61 -4.23 19.29 -5.83
N ALA A 62 -3.98 19.31 -7.15
CA ALA A 62 -2.66 19.00 -7.68
C ALA A 62 -1.69 20.10 -7.27
N ARG A 63 -0.68 19.77 -6.44
CA ARG A 63 0.37 20.71 -6.07
C ARG A 63 1.33 20.87 -7.25
N LEU A 64 1.08 21.89 -8.08
CA LEU A 64 1.98 22.33 -9.15
C LEU A 64 3.21 23.01 -8.54
N MET A 65 4.37 22.36 -8.58
CA MET A 65 5.66 23.02 -8.35
C MET A 65 6.03 23.81 -9.61
N ARG A 66 6.18 25.14 -9.46
CA ARG A 66 6.67 26.05 -10.51
C ARG A 66 8.18 26.22 -10.32
N ARG A 67 8.96 26.06 -11.40
CA ARG A 67 10.41 26.25 -11.44
C ARG A 67 10.75 27.69 -11.84
#